data_AF-A0A8H5AQL6-F1
#
_entry.id   AF-A0A8H5AQL6-F1
#
_cell.length_a   1.000
_cell.length_b   1.000
_cell.length_c   1.000
_cell.angle_alpha   90.00
_cell.angle_beta   90.00
_cell.angle_gamma   90.00
#
_symmetry.space_group_name_H-M   'P 1'
#
loop_
_entity.id
_entity.type
_entity.pdbx_description
1 polymer ?
#
loop_
_entity_poly.entity_id
_entity_poly.type
_entity_poly.pdbx_seq_one_letter_code
_entity_poly.pdbx_strand_id
1 'polypeptide(L)'
;MTFFPASEAIDGTAAILDHPEAGAESSLVPQDPLEEWVWRTCVDVPPDVEEEAEEGEEEKGHAVVTEPDNLWENGKTITYSFLGPAPLSGTPRQQKKVIKVLTSTPSTWKDYANIKFKLLPSSLPASQAIVRIQFIKGTASWAHIGRKCQYIDPSLPTMNLGWIADSDNLSDTDRAVVLHEFGHVLGLLHEHQSPAIGGVITLKAQQVKEVFKRTKGWSEKQVEEQILRPYQSSELTNFTEFDSNSIMMYYMPREMNDQDIDIAPNDALSKFDKAFVAVHYPFFGPKAPAKPDARIENALRVLGIAPDEDEAGEGETLLPLDDETPEPTEEEKAEMQRLAEERQKKLEDKERIMRLYRKGDWMEIREAVREIYASVREERMKGVAERLRALAKKPVMK
;
A
#
# COMPACT_ATOMS: atom_id res chain seq x y z
N MET A 1 -78.95 13.83 32.36
CA MET A 1 -77.92 14.88 32.54
C MET A 1 -76.72 14.43 31.70
N THR A 2 -76.51 14.94 30.48
CA THR A 2 -75.86 16.24 30.16
C THR A 2 -74.44 16.30 30.74
N PHE A 3 -73.34 16.66 30.08
CA PHE A 3 -72.99 17.31 28.80
C PHE A 3 -71.44 17.25 28.72
N PHE A 4 -70.81 17.42 27.56
CA PHE A 4 -69.37 17.79 27.42
C PHE A 4 -69.09 19.20 27.99
N PRO A 5 -67.83 19.57 28.32
CA PRO A 5 -66.97 20.34 27.39
C PRO A 5 -65.48 19.87 27.41
N ALA A 6 -64.63 19.96 26.36
CA ALA A 6 -63.95 21.13 25.74
C ALA A 6 -63.33 22.09 26.79
N SER A 7 -62.12 22.65 26.74
CA SER A 7 -60.99 22.83 25.80
C SER A 7 -59.78 23.27 26.68
N GLU A 8 -58.53 23.09 26.26
CA GLU A 8 -57.66 24.23 25.89
C GLU A 8 -56.41 23.73 25.14
N ALA A 9 -56.09 24.46 24.07
CA ALA A 9 -54.98 24.26 23.13
C ALA A 9 -53.78 25.17 23.51
N ILE A 10 -52.80 25.26 22.57
CA ILE A 10 -51.62 26.16 22.47
C ILE A 10 -50.31 25.46 22.90
N ASP A 11 -49.21 25.37 22.14
CA ASP A 11 -48.85 25.76 20.76
C ASP A 11 -47.67 24.86 20.32
N GLY A 12 -47.43 24.73 19.02
CA GLY A 12 -46.24 24.05 18.49
C GLY A 12 -46.35 23.64 17.02
N THR A 13 -46.84 24.56 16.19
CA THR A 13 -46.63 24.67 14.74
C THR A 13 -45.84 23.54 14.04
N ALA A 14 -46.60 22.64 13.39
CA ALA A 14 -46.11 21.86 12.25
C ALA A 14 -46.12 22.76 11.01
N ALA A 15 -44.93 23.17 10.55
CA ALA A 15 -44.78 23.81 9.24
C ALA A 15 -44.65 22.73 8.17
N ILE A 16 -45.74 22.56 7.43
CA ILE A 16 -45.75 22.05 6.06
C ILE A 16 -44.87 22.98 5.24
N LEU A 17 -43.85 22.44 4.56
CA LEU A 17 -43.18 23.13 3.47
C LEU A 17 -43.22 22.26 2.22
N ASP A 18 -43.66 22.93 1.16
CA ASP A 18 -43.95 22.47 -0.19
C ASP A 18 -42.90 21.51 -0.79
N HIS A 19 -43.42 20.56 -1.55
CA HIS A 19 -42.66 19.92 -2.62
C HIS A 19 -42.37 20.94 -3.73
N PRO A 20 -41.10 21.23 -4.07
CA PRO A 20 -40.81 21.80 -5.37
C PRO A 20 -40.81 20.69 -6.42
N GLU A 21 -41.35 21.06 -7.57
CA GLU A 21 -41.54 20.24 -8.77
C GLU A 21 -40.27 19.52 -9.24
N ALA A 22 -40.49 18.40 -9.93
CA ALA A 22 -39.50 17.65 -10.67
C ALA A 22 -38.71 18.54 -11.64
N GLY A 23 -37.41 18.71 -11.37
CA GLY A 23 -36.49 19.41 -12.25
C GLY A 23 -35.04 19.09 -11.90
N ALA A 24 -34.34 18.49 -12.86
CA ALA A 24 -32.91 18.18 -12.91
C ALA A 24 -32.41 17.05 -11.98
N GLU A 25 -32.20 15.87 -12.56
CA GLU A 25 -31.14 14.95 -12.13
C GLU A 25 -29.83 15.74 -12.05
N SER A 26 -29.41 16.11 -10.84
CA SER A 26 -28.03 16.48 -10.58
C SER A 26 -27.19 15.21 -10.73
N SER A 27 -26.73 14.98 -11.95
CA SER A 27 -25.68 14.04 -12.26
C SER A 27 -24.47 14.39 -11.39
N LEU A 28 -24.21 13.60 -10.34
CA LEU A 28 -22.96 13.60 -9.56
C LEU A 28 -21.74 13.14 -10.39
N VAL A 29 -21.85 13.13 -11.72
CA VAL A 29 -20.72 12.92 -12.62
C VAL A 29 -19.87 14.20 -12.57
N PRO A 30 -18.60 14.11 -12.16
CA PRO A 30 -17.72 15.25 -12.15
C PRO A 30 -17.56 15.82 -13.57
N GLN A 31 -17.68 17.13 -13.70
CA GLN A 31 -17.62 17.84 -14.99
C GLN A 31 -16.17 17.99 -15.50
N ASP A 32 -15.18 17.76 -14.64
CA ASP A 32 -13.76 17.87 -14.92
C ASP A 32 -13.08 16.48 -14.86
N PRO A 33 -12.29 16.08 -15.88
CA PRO A 33 -11.44 14.87 -15.82
C PRO A 33 -10.53 14.80 -14.57
N LEU A 34 -10.11 15.96 -14.03
CA LEU A 34 -9.37 16.09 -12.77
C LEU A 34 -10.23 15.83 -11.52
N GLU A 35 -11.50 15.46 -11.66
CA GLU A 35 -12.35 15.05 -10.54
C GLU A 35 -12.79 13.59 -10.65
N GLU A 36 -12.77 13.00 -11.86
CA GLU A 36 -13.14 11.59 -12.05
C GLU A 36 -12.17 10.65 -11.30
N TRP A 37 -10.88 10.98 -11.27
CA TRP A 37 -9.88 10.18 -10.56
C TRP A 37 -10.07 10.20 -9.04
N VAL A 38 -10.66 11.26 -8.47
CA VAL A 38 -10.82 11.40 -7.01
C VAL A 38 -11.73 10.30 -6.47
N TRP A 39 -12.68 9.89 -7.30
CA TRP A 39 -13.52 8.72 -7.13
C TRP A 39 -12.85 7.43 -7.58
N ARG A 40 -11.53 7.37 -7.62
CA ARG A 40 -10.74 6.15 -7.83
C ARG A 40 -9.72 5.93 -6.72
N THR A 41 -9.68 6.82 -5.73
CA THR A 41 -8.70 6.76 -4.65
C THR A 41 -9.15 5.88 -3.47
N CYS A 42 -8.20 5.13 -2.93
CA CYS A 42 -8.39 4.26 -1.76
C CYS A 42 -8.59 5.08 -0.46
N VAL A 43 -8.94 4.43 0.66
CA VAL A 43 -8.92 4.99 2.02
C VAL A 43 -8.37 3.91 2.95
N ASP A 44 -7.40 4.26 3.81
CA ASP A 44 -6.77 3.29 4.73
C ASP A 44 -7.70 2.86 5.87
N VAL A 45 -8.64 3.73 6.26
CA VAL A 45 -9.56 3.48 7.37
C VAL A 45 -10.99 3.83 6.94
N PRO A 46 -12.00 2.98 7.18
CA PRO A 46 -13.39 3.39 6.98
C PRO A 46 -13.67 4.66 7.79
N PRO A 47 -14.54 5.57 7.31
CA PRO A 47 -14.68 6.94 7.83
C PRO A 47 -15.08 7.08 9.32
N ASP A 48 -15.26 5.99 10.06
CA ASP A 48 -15.80 5.94 11.42
C ASP A 48 -14.84 5.33 12.48
N VAL A 49 -13.53 5.20 12.22
CA VAL A 49 -12.56 4.71 13.23
C VAL A 49 -11.47 5.76 13.46
N GLU A 50 -11.57 6.48 14.56
CA GLU A 50 -10.56 7.44 15.02
C GLU A 50 -9.51 6.73 15.89
N GLU A 51 -8.23 6.81 15.54
CA GLU A 51 -7.11 6.57 16.45
C GLU A 51 -6.30 7.86 16.58
N GLU A 52 -5.96 8.25 17.81
CA GLU A 52 -5.19 9.45 18.12
C GLU A 52 -3.69 9.21 17.88
N ALA A 53 -3.00 10.19 17.28
CA ALA A 53 -1.55 10.17 17.07
C ALA A 53 -0.86 11.41 17.68
N GLU A 54 0.29 11.18 18.33
CA GLU A 54 1.25 12.20 18.75
C GLU A 54 2.27 12.51 17.64
N GLU A 55 2.78 13.75 17.61
CA GLU A 55 3.65 14.31 16.56
C GLU A 55 5.08 13.73 16.57
N GLY A 56 5.63 13.42 15.38
CA GLY A 56 7.00 12.95 15.20
C GLY A 56 7.59 13.29 13.81
N GLU A 57 8.90 13.53 13.78
CA GLU A 57 9.71 14.13 12.68
C GLU A 57 9.79 13.31 11.37
N GLU A 58 10.02 14.01 10.25
CA GLU A 58 10.20 13.48 8.88
C GLU A 58 11.38 12.50 8.75
N GLU A 59 11.14 11.32 8.18
CA GLU A 59 12.14 10.27 7.95
C GLU A 59 12.11 9.77 6.49
N LYS A 60 13.10 9.02 6.00
CA LYS A 60 13.15 8.47 4.63
C LYS A 60 13.33 6.94 4.61
N GLY A 61 12.31 6.21 4.19
CA GLY A 61 12.41 4.93 3.47
C GLY A 61 11.06 4.22 3.26
N HIS A 62 11.04 3.14 2.45
CA HIS A 62 10.15 2.98 1.29
C HIS A 62 9.04 1.86 1.32
N ALA A 63 8.64 1.09 0.28
CA ALA A 63 7.47 0.15 0.31
C ALA A 63 6.96 -0.35 1.66
N VAL A 64 5.75 0.08 2.03
CA VAL A 64 5.35 0.21 3.42
C VAL A 64 4.56 -1.00 3.90
N VAL A 65 4.99 -1.61 5.01
CA VAL A 65 4.24 -2.70 5.62
C VAL A 65 3.93 -2.49 7.08
N THR A 66 2.68 -2.81 7.39
CA THR A 66 2.12 -2.78 8.73
C THR A 66 2.95 -3.60 9.71
N GLU A 67 2.72 -3.38 10.99
CA GLU A 67 3.31 -4.15 12.08
C GLU A 67 3.19 -5.68 11.87
N PRO A 68 4.16 -6.47 12.35
CA PRO A 68 4.22 -7.91 12.06
C PRO A 68 2.97 -8.67 12.51
N ASP A 69 2.31 -8.20 13.57
CA ASP A 69 1.10 -8.80 14.14
C ASP A 69 -0.11 -8.74 13.20
N ASN A 70 -0.11 -7.78 12.27
CA ASN A 70 -1.14 -7.66 11.25
C ASN A 70 -0.88 -8.54 10.02
N LEU A 71 0.32 -9.12 9.85
CA LEU A 71 0.60 -10.04 8.75
C LEU A 71 0.01 -11.43 9.01
N TRP A 72 -0.40 -12.12 7.94
CA TRP A 72 -0.92 -13.48 8.06
C TRP A 72 0.17 -14.49 8.39
N GLU A 73 -0.21 -15.63 8.94
CA GLU A 73 0.65 -16.82 8.93
C GLU A 73 0.96 -17.24 7.49
N ASN A 74 2.19 -17.68 7.25
CA ASN A 74 2.57 -18.16 5.92
C ASN A 74 1.78 -19.41 5.52
N GLY A 75 1.30 -19.48 4.28
CA GLY A 75 0.45 -20.56 3.78
C GLY A 75 -1.04 -20.41 4.11
N LYS A 76 -1.46 -19.32 4.78
CA LYS A 76 -2.84 -19.09 5.20
C LYS A 76 -3.79 -19.10 4.00
N THR A 77 -4.96 -19.70 4.22
CA THR A 77 -6.12 -19.53 3.33
C THR A 77 -7.01 -18.42 3.88
N ILE A 78 -7.10 -17.33 3.14
CA ILE A 78 -7.98 -16.19 3.40
C ILE A 78 -9.29 -16.44 2.65
N THR A 79 -10.37 -16.64 3.40
CA THR A 79 -11.70 -16.80 2.82
C THR A 79 -12.30 -15.45 2.47
N TYR A 80 -12.95 -15.35 1.31
CA TYR A 80 -13.69 -14.16 0.92
C TYR A 80 -15.12 -14.49 0.50
N SER A 81 -16.02 -13.52 0.64
CA SER A 81 -17.41 -13.59 0.18
C SER A 81 -17.95 -12.18 -0.10
N PHE A 82 -19.09 -12.11 -0.79
CA PHE A 82 -19.76 -10.86 -1.13
C PHE A 82 -20.91 -10.60 -0.15
N LEU A 83 -20.86 -9.46 0.55
CA LEU A 83 -21.70 -9.19 1.72
C LEU A 83 -22.98 -8.42 1.35
N GLY A 84 -24.10 -8.88 1.91
CA GLY A 84 -25.40 -8.20 1.81
C GLY A 84 -26.21 -8.58 0.56
N PRO A 85 -27.48 -8.14 0.49
CA PRO A 85 -28.29 -8.31 -0.72
C PRO A 85 -27.75 -7.44 -1.86
N ALA A 86 -28.07 -7.79 -3.10
CA ALA A 86 -27.85 -6.88 -4.22
C ALA A 86 -28.60 -5.55 -3.97
N PRO A 87 -28.01 -4.39 -4.32
CA PRO A 87 -26.76 -4.21 -5.05
C PRO A 87 -25.48 -4.20 -4.19
N LEU A 88 -25.56 -4.31 -2.85
CA LEU A 88 -24.39 -4.19 -1.97
C LEU A 88 -23.34 -5.28 -2.22
N SER A 89 -23.78 -6.52 -2.49
CA SER A 89 -22.87 -7.62 -2.85
C SER A 89 -22.36 -7.58 -4.29
N GLY A 90 -22.71 -6.53 -5.05
CA GLY A 90 -22.33 -6.37 -6.45
C GLY A 90 -23.06 -7.30 -7.40
N THR A 91 -22.95 -7.01 -8.69
CA THR A 91 -23.52 -7.84 -9.76
C THR A 91 -22.68 -9.10 -9.99
N PRO A 92 -23.24 -10.16 -10.63
CA PRO A 92 -22.45 -11.32 -11.02
C PRO A 92 -21.23 -10.99 -11.89
N ARG A 93 -21.30 -9.90 -12.68
CA ARG A 93 -20.18 -9.43 -13.50
C ARG A 93 -19.06 -8.85 -12.64
N GLN A 94 -19.39 -7.98 -11.68
CA GLN A 94 -18.41 -7.44 -10.74
C GLN A 94 -17.76 -8.55 -9.89
N GLN A 95 -18.56 -9.45 -9.34
CA GLN A 95 -18.07 -10.61 -8.58
C GLN A 95 -17.13 -11.49 -9.41
N LYS A 96 -17.48 -11.77 -10.67
CA LYS A 96 -16.66 -12.55 -11.60
C LYS A 96 -15.30 -11.91 -11.86
N LYS A 97 -15.21 -10.57 -11.91
CA LYS A 97 -13.93 -9.87 -12.06
C LYS A 97 -13.01 -10.10 -10.87
N VAL A 98 -13.52 -9.93 -9.65
CA VAL A 98 -12.76 -10.21 -8.42
C VAL A 98 -12.25 -11.66 -8.40
N ILE A 99 -13.16 -12.62 -8.65
CA ILE A 99 -12.81 -14.04 -8.73
C ILE A 99 -11.72 -14.27 -9.79
N LYS A 100 -11.84 -13.67 -10.97
CA LYS A 100 -10.88 -13.80 -12.06
C LYS A 100 -9.48 -13.29 -11.67
N VAL A 101 -9.39 -12.13 -11.02
CA VAL A 101 -8.10 -11.56 -10.55
C VAL A 101 -7.45 -12.49 -9.53
N LEU A 102 -8.21 -12.99 -8.56
CA LEU A 102 -7.69 -13.80 -7.45
C LEU A 102 -7.35 -15.24 -7.83
N THR A 103 -7.89 -15.78 -8.93
CA THR A 103 -7.78 -17.21 -9.25
C THR A 103 -7.05 -17.51 -10.55
N SER A 104 -7.31 -16.76 -11.62
CA SER A 104 -6.90 -17.13 -12.98
C SER A 104 -6.03 -16.09 -13.69
N THR A 105 -6.00 -14.85 -13.19
CA THR A 105 -5.12 -13.82 -13.74
C THR A 105 -3.67 -14.12 -13.33
N PRO A 106 -2.70 -14.12 -14.26
CA PRO A 106 -1.29 -14.30 -13.95
C PRO A 106 -0.69 -13.02 -13.36
N SER A 107 0.48 -13.15 -12.73
CA SER A 107 1.24 -12.05 -12.16
C SER A 107 0.47 -11.26 -11.09
N THR A 108 -0.37 -11.95 -10.33
CA THR A 108 -1.10 -11.42 -9.17
C THR A 108 -0.51 -11.95 -7.88
N TRP A 109 -1.01 -11.49 -6.73
CA TRP A 109 -0.48 -11.86 -5.41
C TRP A 109 -0.30 -13.36 -5.18
N LYS A 110 -1.20 -14.21 -5.71
CA LYS A 110 -1.14 -15.67 -5.56
C LYS A 110 0.14 -16.30 -6.15
N ASP A 111 0.78 -15.61 -7.09
CA ASP A 111 1.97 -16.12 -7.78
C ASP A 111 3.27 -15.80 -7.02
N TYR A 112 3.22 -14.82 -6.09
CA TYR A 112 4.39 -14.31 -5.36
C TYR A 112 4.29 -14.52 -3.84
N ALA A 113 3.06 -14.56 -3.31
CA ALA A 113 2.79 -14.82 -1.91
C ALA A 113 2.24 -16.23 -1.72
N ASN A 114 2.79 -16.98 -0.76
CA ASN A 114 2.23 -18.24 -0.29
C ASN A 114 1.01 -17.99 0.60
N ILE A 115 -0.02 -17.36 0.02
CA ILE A 115 -1.33 -17.08 0.59
C ILE A 115 -2.37 -17.52 -0.42
N LYS A 116 -3.48 -18.09 0.06
CA LYS A 116 -4.55 -18.60 -0.79
C LYS A 116 -5.82 -17.80 -0.58
N PHE A 117 -6.39 -17.27 -1.64
CA PHE A 117 -7.73 -16.68 -1.59
C PHE A 117 -8.77 -17.72 -1.97
N LYS A 118 -9.76 -17.93 -1.10
CA LYS A 118 -10.82 -18.93 -1.32
C LYS A 118 -12.20 -18.29 -1.19
N LEU A 119 -12.97 -18.31 -2.28
CA LEU A 119 -14.38 -17.93 -2.24
C LEU A 119 -15.14 -18.94 -1.38
N LEU A 120 -15.95 -18.46 -0.44
CA LEU A 120 -16.88 -19.32 0.28
C LEU A 120 -18.00 -19.82 -0.65
N PRO A 121 -18.44 -21.08 -0.52
CA PRO A 121 -19.62 -21.56 -1.22
C PRO A 121 -20.83 -20.68 -0.91
N SER A 122 -21.69 -20.46 -1.91
CA SER A 122 -22.92 -19.67 -1.76
C SER A 122 -23.92 -20.24 -0.74
N SER A 123 -23.75 -21.51 -0.34
CA SER A 123 -24.52 -22.14 0.74
C SER A 123 -24.11 -21.68 2.13
N LEU A 124 -22.98 -20.99 2.29
CA LEU A 124 -22.50 -20.44 3.55
C LEU A 124 -22.76 -18.92 3.60
N PRO A 125 -23.11 -18.38 4.78
CA PRO A 125 -23.30 -16.94 4.93
C PRO A 125 -21.97 -16.18 4.76
N ALA A 126 -22.03 -14.99 4.15
CA ALA A 126 -20.86 -14.15 3.94
C ALA A 126 -20.17 -13.74 5.26
N SER A 127 -20.89 -13.71 6.38
CA SER A 127 -20.36 -13.45 7.72
C SER A 127 -19.31 -14.47 8.20
N GLN A 128 -19.21 -15.64 7.56
CA GLN A 128 -18.15 -16.62 7.84
C GLN A 128 -16.85 -16.34 7.06
N ALA A 129 -16.85 -15.40 6.12
CA ALA A 129 -15.64 -15.03 5.39
C ALA A 129 -14.79 -14.05 6.20
N ILE A 130 -13.47 -14.20 6.09
CA ILE A 130 -12.51 -13.24 6.63
C ILE A 130 -12.64 -11.91 5.88
N VAL A 131 -12.64 -11.97 4.54
CA VAL A 131 -12.82 -10.80 3.68
C VAL A 131 -14.26 -10.73 3.20
N ARG A 132 -14.96 -9.66 3.57
CA ARG A 132 -16.39 -9.45 3.26
C ARG A 132 -16.52 -8.21 2.37
N ILE A 133 -16.76 -8.45 1.08
CA ILE A 133 -16.66 -7.45 0.02
C ILE A 133 -18.04 -6.86 -0.28
N GLN A 134 -18.11 -5.52 -0.33
CA GLN A 134 -19.24 -4.79 -0.91
C GLN A 134 -18.82 -4.00 -2.16
N PHE A 135 -19.82 -3.54 -2.93
CA PHE A 135 -19.66 -2.75 -4.15
C PHE A 135 -20.52 -1.49 -4.08
N ILE A 136 -20.34 -0.70 -3.02
CA ILE A 136 -21.06 0.55 -2.83
C ILE A 136 -20.50 1.57 -3.83
N LYS A 137 -21.28 1.87 -4.87
CA LYS A 137 -20.90 2.81 -5.93
C LYS A 137 -20.88 4.24 -5.39
N GLY A 138 -19.91 5.03 -5.85
CA GLY A 138 -19.78 6.44 -5.46
C GLY A 138 -19.15 6.65 -4.08
N THR A 139 -18.77 5.57 -3.39
CA THR A 139 -17.91 5.61 -2.21
C THR A 139 -16.52 5.12 -2.56
N ALA A 140 -15.56 5.38 -1.69
CA ALA A 140 -14.19 4.96 -1.90
C ALA A 140 -14.02 3.42 -1.97
N SER A 141 -13.00 2.93 -2.67
CA SER A 141 -12.50 1.58 -2.43
C SER A 141 -11.61 1.59 -1.20
N TRP A 142 -11.65 0.51 -0.42
CA TRP A 142 -10.88 0.37 0.81
C TRP A 142 -10.89 -1.09 1.26
N ALA A 143 -9.90 -1.46 2.07
CA ALA A 143 -9.87 -2.74 2.76
C ALA A 143 -9.19 -2.61 4.12
N HIS A 144 -9.64 -3.37 5.11
CA HIS A 144 -8.88 -3.49 6.35
C HIS A 144 -7.53 -4.19 6.10
N ILE A 145 -6.53 -3.74 6.85
CA ILE A 145 -5.15 -4.20 6.69
C ILE A 145 -4.96 -5.56 7.36
N GLY A 146 -4.52 -6.55 6.59
CA GLY A 146 -4.03 -7.82 7.12
C GLY A 146 -5.04 -8.53 8.03
N ARG A 147 -4.55 -9.02 9.18
CA ARG A 147 -5.33 -9.74 10.18
C ARG A 147 -6.40 -8.88 10.86
N LYS A 148 -6.39 -7.55 10.70
CA LYS A 148 -7.48 -6.69 11.19
C LYS A 148 -8.84 -7.14 10.63
N CYS A 149 -8.89 -7.69 9.41
CA CYS A 149 -10.11 -8.29 8.84
C CYS A 149 -10.77 -9.36 9.74
N GLN A 150 -10.00 -10.07 10.58
CA GLN A 150 -10.52 -11.12 11.46
C GLN A 150 -11.28 -10.57 12.68
N TYR A 151 -11.00 -9.32 13.05
CA TYR A 151 -11.52 -8.69 14.27
C TYR A 151 -12.70 -7.77 14.00
N ILE A 152 -13.02 -7.51 12.72
CA ILE A 152 -14.20 -6.74 12.33
C ILE A 152 -15.46 -7.58 12.52
N ASP A 153 -16.51 -6.95 13.08
CA ASP A 153 -17.81 -7.58 13.31
C ASP A 153 -18.28 -8.36 12.05
N PRO A 154 -18.72 -9.62 12.18
CA PRO A 154 -19.13 -10.45 11.05
C PRO A 154 -20.27 -9.88 10.18
N SER A 155 -21.05 -8.93 10.69
CA SER A 155 -22.11 -8.23 9.96
C SER A 155 -21.62 -7.05 9.12
N LEU A 156 -20.42 -6.55 9.38
CA LEU A 156 -19.82 -5.39 8.70
C LEU A 156 -18.92 -5.82 7.54
N PRO A 157 -18.82 -5.02 6.47
CA PRO A 157 -17.85 -5.25 5.40
C PRO A 157 -16.43 -5.12 5.93
N THR A 158 -15.50 -5.85 5.33
CA THR A 158 -14.05 -5.62 5.55
C THR A 158 -13.36 -5.00 4.34
N MET A 159 -14.10 -4.81 3.25
CA MET A 159 -13.63 -4.26 2.00
C MET A 159 -14.82 -3.67 1.22
N ASN A 160 -14.60 -2.53 0.58
CA ASN A 160 -15.48 -2.01 -0.44
C ASN A 160 -14.72 -1.85 -1.76
N LEU A 161 -15.36 -2.21 -2.86
CA LEU A 161 -14.86 -2.00 -4.22
C LEU A 161 -15.80 -1.05 -4.96
N GLY A 162 -15.56 0.25 -4.82
CA GLY A 162 -16.50 1.31 -5.20
C GLY A 162 -16.67 1.55 -6.70
N TRP A 163 -15.74 1.05 -7.53
CA TRP A 163 -15.64 1.42 -8.95
C TRP A 163 -15.29 0.26 -9.88
N ILE A 164 -15.57 -0.97 -9.47
CA ILE A 164 -15.52 -2.11 -10.39
C ILE A 164 -16.67 -1.99 -11.38
N ALA A 165 -16.34 -1.87 -12.67
CA ALA A 165 -17.32 -1.65 -13.71
C ALA A 165 -18.28 -2.85 -13.83
N ASP A 166 -19.57 -2.58 -14.03
CA ASP A 166 -20.57 -3.63 -14.28
C ASP A 166 -20.58 -4.06 -15.75
N SER A 167 -19.47 -4.64 -16.20
CA SER A 167 -19.25 -5.11 -17.56
C SER A 167 -18.61 -6.49 -17.58
N ASP A 168 -18.69 -7.23 -18.69
CA ASP A 168 -18.11 -8.58 -18.75
C ASP A 168 -16.57 -8.58 -18.85
N ASN A 169 -16.02 -7.49 -19.39
CA ASN A 169 -14.58 -7.35 -19.61
C ASN A 169 -13.90 -6.88 -18.31
N LEU A 170 -12.86 -7.60 -17.90
CA LEU A 170 -11.94 -7.14 -16.86
C LEU A 170 -11.01 -6.11 -17.49
N SER A 171 -11.19 -4.83 -17.13
CA SER A 171 -10.28 -3.75 -17.54
C SER A 171 -9.01 -3.73 -16.69
N ASP A 172 -8.00 -2.98 -17.14
CA ASP A 172 -6.79 -2.73 -16.35
C ASP A 172 -7.10 -2.01 -15.03
N THR A 173 -8.03 -1.04 -15.05
CA THR A 173 -8.50 -0.35 -13.84
C THR A 173 -9.22 -1.30 -12.88
N ASP A 174 -10.08 -2.19 -13.37
CA ASP A 174 -10.74 -3.19 -12.50
C ASP A 174 -9.70 -4.09 -11.82
N ARG A 175 -8.68 -4.52 -12.59
CA ARG A 175 -7.59 -5.35 -12.08
C ARG A 175 -6.77 -4.58 -11.04
N ALA A 176 -6.40 -3.34 -11.34
CA ALA A 176 -5.61 -2.47 -10.47
C ALA A 176 -6.24 -2.34 -9.09
N VAL A 177 -7.53 -2.00 -9.06
CA VAL A 177 -8.29 -1.81 -7.81
C VAL A 177 -8.32 -3.11 -7.00
N VAL A 178 -8.63 -4.25 -7.63
CA VAL A 178 -8.63 -5.53 -6.90
C VAL A 178 -7.23 -5.88 -6.39
N LEU A 179 -6.17 -5.61 -7.13
CA LEU A 179 -4.80 -5.86 -6.66
C LEU A 179 -4.44 -4.95 -5.48
N HIS A 180 -4.72 -3.65 -5.57
CA HIS A 180 -4.45 -2.67 -4.52
C HIS A 180 -5.14 -3.05 -3.20
N GLU A 181 -6.46 -3.27 -3.23
CA GLU A 181 -7.22 -3.60 -2.02
C GLU A 181 -6.82 -4.95 -1.42
N PHE A 182 -6.44 -5.92 -2.26
CA PHE A 182 -5.89 -7.18 -1.76
C PHE A 182 -4.42 -7.05 -1.29
N GLY A 183 -3.71 -6.00 -1.68
CA GLY A 183 -2.42 -5.61 -1.10
C GLY A 183 -2.58 -5.21 0.37
N HIS A 184 -3.58 -4.38 0.69
CA HIS A 184 -3.95 -4.09 2.09
C HIS A 184 -4.34 -5.35 2.86
N VAL A 185 -5.15 -6.24 2.27
CA VAL A 185 -5.46 -7.54 2.88
C VAL A 185 -4.19 -8.35 3.16
N LEU A 186 -3.10 -8.19 2.39
CA LEU A 186 -1.82 -8.85 2.66
C LEU A 186 -0.92 -8.11 3.67
N GLY A 187 -1.31 -6.91 4.10
CA GLY A 187 -0.59 -6.08 5.05
C GLY A 187 0.25 -4.97 4.42
N LEU A 188 0.09 -4.70 3.12
CA LEU A 188 0.73 -3.56 2.48
C LEU A 188 -0.01 -2.27 2.85
N LEU A 189 0.75 -1.20 3.02
CA LEU A 189 0.28 0.16 3.28
C LEU A 189 0.57 1.03 2.05
N HIS A 190 0.04 2.26 2.03
CA HIS A 190 0.22 3.14 0.88
C HIS A 190 1.69 3.57 0.67
N GLU A 191 2.16 3.52 -0.57
CA GLU A 191 3.54 3.90 -0.91
C GLU A 191 3.80 5.41 -0.68
N HIS A 192 2.77 6.25 -0.84
CA HIS A 192 2.96 7.70 -0.75
C HIS A 192 3.14 8.24 0.67
N GLN A 193 2.58 7.56 1.66
CA GLN A 193 2.79 7.87 3.07
C GLN A 193 4.06 7.21 3.61
N SER A 194 4.79 6.52 2.75
CA SER A 194 6.12 6.07 3.07
C SER A 194 7.01 7.25 3.43
N PRO A 195 7.72 7.22 4.57
CA PRO A 195 8.70 8.26 4.89
C PRO A 195 9.67 8.53 3.72
N ALA A 196 9.98 7.49 2.94
CA ALA A 196 10.78 7.55 1.71
C ALA A 196 10.48 8.67 0.72
N ILE A 197 9.22 9.07 0.65
CA ILE A 197 8.75 10.02 -0.36
C ILE A 197 9.51 11.35 -0.27
N GLY A 198 10.04 11.65 0.93
CA GLY A 198 10.81 12.85 1.24
C GLY A 198 11.96 13.09 0.26
N GLY A 199 11.78 14.07 -0.63
CA GLY A 199 12.75 14.49 -1.65
C GLY A 199 12.47 13.98 -3.06
N VAL A 200 11.44 13.14 -3.26
CA VAL A 200 10.94 12.74 -4.59
C VAL A 200 9.66 13.49 -4.92
N ILE A 201 8.70 13.51 -3.99
CA ILE A 201 7.40 14.17 -4.14
C ILE A 201 7.06 14.92 -2.87
N THR A 202 6.66 16.19 -3.00
CA THR A 202 6.24 17.02 -1.87
C THR A 202 4.78 17.41 -2.08
N LEU A 203 3.89 16.97 -1.17
CA LEU A 203 2.47 17.28 -1.27
C LEU A 203 2.15 18.70 -0.83
N LYS A 204 1.35 19.40 -1.64
CA LYS A 204 0.80 20.72 -1.34
C LYS A 204 -0.39 20.55 -0.41
N ALA A 205 -0.11 20.43 0.90
CA ALA A 205 -1.09 20.09 1.94
C ALA A 205 -2.44 20.85 1.81
N GLN A 206 -2.38 22.16 1.57
CA GLN A 206 -3.59 22.97 1.42
C GLN A 206 -4.44 22.58 0.20
N GLN A 207 -3.79 22.30 -0.93
CA GLN A 207 -4.49 21.93 -2.17
C GLN A 207 -5.04 20.51 -2.10
N VAL A 208 -4.33 19.60 -1.44
CA VAL A 208 -4.84 18.26 -1.12
C VAL A 208 -6.10 18.36 -0.26
N LYS A 209 -6.07 19.14 0.83
CA LYS A 209 -7.24 19.39 1.70
C LYS A 209 -8.43 19.97 0.92
N GLU A 210 -8.20 20.97 0.07
CA GLU A 210 -9.25 21.60 -0.73
C GLU A 210 -9.89 20.62 -1.73
N VAL A 211 -9.09 19.81 -2.42
CA VAL A 211 -9.62 18.83 -3.37
C VAL A 211 -10.46 17.78 -2.64
N PHE A 212 -9.95 17.15 -1.58
CA PHE A 212 -10.69 16.09 -0.87
C PHE A 212 -11.91 16.60 -0.12
N LYS A 213 -11.88 17.84 0.41
CA LYS A 213 -13.05 18.50 0.98
C LYS A 213 -14.13 18.74 -0.09
N ARG A 214 -13.74 19.24 -1.26
CA ARG A 214 -14.68 19.57 -2.35
C ARG A 214 -15.29 18.33 -3.00
N THR A 215 -14.51 17.26 -3.12
CA THR A 215 -14.89 16.07 -3.87
C THR A 215 -15.53 15.01 -2.99
N LYS A 216 -14.92 14.68 -1.84
CA LYS A 216 -15.39 13.63 -0.93
C LYS A 216 -16.07 14.16 0.33
N GLY A 217 -16.09 15.48 0.54
CA GLY A 217 -16.64 16.08 1.76
C GLY A 217 -15.77 15.82 3.00
N TRP A 218 -14.51 15.41 2.83
CA TRP A 218 -13.64 15.07 3.96
C TRP A 218 -13.28 16.30 4.79
N SER A 219 -13.22 16.09 6.10
CA SER A 219 -12.64 17.04 7.04
C SER A 219 -11.14 17.16 6.83
N GLU A 220 -10.56 18.30 7.23
CA GLU A 220 -9.11 18.50 7.16
C GLU A 220 -8.35 17.45 7.99
N LYS A 221 -8.91 17.03 9.14
CA LYS A 221 -8.36 15.94 9.98
C LYS A 221 -8.30 14.62 9.20
N GLN A 222 -9.38 14.24 8.52
CA GLN A 222 -9.39 13.03 7.69
C GLN A 222 -8.35 13.10 6.57
N VAL A 223 -8.20 14.24 5.91
CA VAL A 223 -7.16 14.40 4.86
C VAL A 223 -5.76 14.32 5.45
N GLU A 224 -5.55 14.92 6.62
CA GLU A 224 -4.27 14.85 7.31
C GLU A 224 -3.89 13.39 7.63
N GLU A 225 -4.79 12.65 8.28
CA GLU A 225 -4.55 11.29 8.74
C GLU A 225 -4.43 10.28 7.59
N GLN A 226 -5.22 10.45 6.52
CA GLN A 226 -5.33 9.47 5.45
C GLN A 226 -4.40 9.72 4.26
N ILE A 227 -3.90 10.96 4.08
CA ILE A 227 -3.17 11.35 2.86
C ILE A 227 -1.84 12.04 3.19
N LEU A 228 -1.84 12.99 4.13
CA LEU A 228 -0.69 13.87 4.32
C LEU A 228 0.31 13.32 5.34
N ARG A 229 -0.17 12.62 6.37
CA ARG A 229 0.69 12.10 7.45
C ARG A 229 1.52 10.94 6.92
N PRO A 230 2.86 11.07 6.88
CA PRO A 230 3.73 9.92 6.66
C PRO A 230 3.56 8.92 7.81
N TYR A 231 3.65 7.63 7.51
CA TYR A 231 3.61 6.62 8.57
C TYR A 231 4.80 6.78 9.51
N GLN A 232 4.56 6.63 10.80
CA GLN A 232 5.62 6.65 11.80
C GLN A 232 6.36 5.32 11.78
N SER A 233 7.64 5.36 12.11
CA SER A 233 8.46 4.15 12.17
C SER A 233 7.98 3.06 13.14
N SER A 234 7.12 3.39 14.11
CA SER A 234 6.44 2.41 14.97
C SER A 234 5.38 1.60 14.21
N GLU A 235 4.73 2.21 13.21
CA GLU A 235 3.67 1.62 12.40
C GLU A 235 4.22 0.71 11.29
N LEU A 236 5.55 0.75 11.09
CA LEU A 236 6.25 0.14 9.98
C LEU A 236 7.14 -1.01 10.44
N THR A 237 7.01 -2.16 9.78
CA THR A 237 7.96 -3.26 9.96
C THR A 237 9.19 -3.10 9.08
N ASN A 238 8.96 -2.79 7.80
CA ASN A 238 9.97 -2.77 6.72
C ASN A 238 9.57 -1.74 5.66
N PHE A 239 10.57 -1.16 4.99
CA PHE A 239 10.37 -0.14 3.97
C PHE A 239 11.56 -0.10 2.95
N THR A 240 11.31 -0.08 1.61
CA THR A 240 12.29 -0.49 0.54
C THR A 240 13.12 0.55 -0.22
N GLU A 241 12.89 0.88 -1.52
CA GLU A 241 13.14 2.18 -2.24
C GLU A 241 11.80 2.76 -2.75
N PHE A 242 11.65 4.08 -2.97
CA PHE A 242 10.33 4.69 -3.24
C PHE A 242 9.90 4.19 -4.60
N ASP A 243 8.78 3.46 -4.61
CA ASP A 243 8.35 2.81 -5.84
C ASP A 243 7.14 3.50 -6.44
N SER A 244 7.40 4.46 -7.31
CA SER A 244 6.34 5.12 -8.08
C SER A 244 5.53 4.16 -8.96
N ASN A 245 6.03 2.95 -9.21
CA ASN A 245 5.32 1.91 -9.96
C ASN A 245 4.60 0.89 -9.06
N SER A 246 4.64 1.05 -7.73
CA SER A 246 3.94 0.14 -6.80
C SER A 246 2.44 0.18 -7.06
N ILE A 247 1.80 -0.98 -7.02
CA ILE A 247 0.34 -1.06 -7.04
C ILE A 247 -0.27 -0.35 -5.83
N MET A 248 0.47 -0.17 -4.74
CA MET A 248 0.08 0.55 -3.51
C MET A 248 0.31 2.06 -3.61
N MET A 249 0.77 2.55 -4.76
CA MET A 249 0.88 3.98 -5.01
C MET A 249 -0.50 4.61 -5.10
N TYR A 250 -0.68 5.71 -4.39
CA TYR A 250 -1.91 6.47 -4.41
C TYR A 250 -1.93 7.39 -5.64
N TYR A 251 -3.07 7.46 -6.33
CA TYR A 251 -3.21 8.40 -7.42
C TYR A 251 -3.13 9.83 -6.87
N MET A 252 -2.26 10.66 -7.45
CA MET A 252 -2.16 12.07 -7.10
C MET A 252 -1.95 12.89 -8.38
N PRO A 253 -2.84 13.82 -8.71
CA PRO A 253 -2.66 14.65 -9.87
C PRO A 253 -1.59 15.72 -9.61
N ARG A 254 -1.09 16.31 -10.70
CA ARG A 254 -0.03 17.34 -10.67
C ARG A 254 -0.32 18.50 -9.72
N GLU A 255 -1.58 18.88 -9.57
CA GLU A 255 -1.98 20.02 -8.73
C GLU A 255 -1.74 19.75 -7.23
N MET A 256 -1.55 18.48 -6.83
CA MET A 256 -1.34 18.10 -5.45
C MET A 256 0.12 18.10 -5.00
N ASN A 257 1.09 18.30 -5.88
CA ASN A 257 2.51 18.23 -5.52
C ASN A 257 3.34 19.39 -6.11
N ASP A 258 4.43 19.74 -5.43
CA ASP A 258 5.36 20.83 -5.80
C ASP A 258 6.12 20.58 -7.11
N GLN A 259 6.22 19.33 -7.53
CA GLN A 259 6.89 18.94 -8.76
C GLN A 259 5.99 19.06 -10.00
N ASP A 260 4.71 19.37 -9.81
CA ASP A 260 3.67 19.44 -10.86
C ASP A 260 3.64 18.18 -11.75
N ILE A 261 3.82 17.00 -11.14
CA ILE A 261 3.79 15.70 -11.83
C ILE A 261 2.50 14.92 -11.57
N ASP A 262 1.99 14.26 -12.60
CA ASP A 262 0.85 13.35 -12.46
C ASP A 262 1.34 11.97 -12.02
N ILE A 263 0.84 11.48 -10.88
CA ILE A 263 1.07 10.12 -10.39
C ILE A 263 -0.14 9.27 -10.79
N ALA A 264 -0.01 8.66 -11.96
CA ALA A 264 -1.03 7.79 -12.51
C ALA A 264 -1.18 6.50 -11.68
N PRO A 265 -2.36 5.84 -11.72
CA PRO A 265 -2.55 4.59 -11.01
C PRO A 265 -1.82 3.47 -11.75
N ASN A 266 -1.09 2.65 -11.01
CA ASN A 266 -0.44 1.46 -11.54
C ASN A 266 -1.46 0.33 -11.71
N ASP A 267 -1.30 -0.50 -12.75
CA ASP A 267 -2.26 -1.56 -13.09
C ASP A 267 -1.68 -2.98 -12.97
N ALA A 268 -0.46 -3.07 -12.46
CA ALA A 268 0.30 -4.30 -12.28
C ALA A 268 1.15 -4.22 -11.01
N LEU A 269 1.52 -5.39 -10.48
CA LEU A 269 2.48 -5.48 -9.37
C LEU A 269 3.87 -5.06 -9.86
N SER A 270 4.51 -4.16 -9.14
CA SER A 270 5.88 -3.75 -9.37
C SER A 270 6.87 -4.86 -8.98
N LYS A 271 8.17 -4.65 -9.23
CA LYS A 271 9.20 -5.57 -8.75
C LYS A 271 9.26 -5.60 -7.21
N PHE A 272 9.07 -4.45 -6.55
CA PHE A 272 9.12 -4.34 -5.10
C PHE A 272 7.88 -4.95 -4.45
N ASP A 273 6.69 -4.74 -5.01
CA ASP A 273 5.45 -5.39 -4.54
C ASP A 273 5.62 -6.91 -4.46
N LYS A 274 6.14 -7.51 -5.55
CA LYS A 274 6.39 -8.95 -5.67
C LYS A 274 7.44 -9.42 -4.68
N ALA A 275 8.55 -8.72 -4.59
CA ALA A 275 9.67 -9.09 -3.73
C ALA A 275 9.26 -9.02 -2.25
N PHE A 276 8.51 -7.98 -1.89
CA PHE A 276 8.03 -7.78 -0.54
C PHE A 276 7.18 -8.97 -0.07
N VAL A 277 6.14 -9.31 -0.83
CA VAL A 277 5.26 -10.43 -0.44
C VAL A 277 5.95 -11.79 -0.52
N ALA A 278 6.96 -11.95 -1.39
CA ALA A 278 7.73 -13.19 -1.49
C ALA A 278 8.60 -13.45 -0.25
N VAL A 279 9.13 -12.41 0.38
CA VAL A 279 9.90 -12.53 1.63
C VAL A 279 8.99 -12.72 2.84
N HIS A 280 7.84 -12.04 2.89
CA HIS A 280 6.91 -12.16 4.00
C HIS A 280 6.03 -13.42 3.93
N TYR A 281 5.74 -13.92 2.73
CA TYR A 281 4.94 -15.13 2.50
C TYR A 281 5.69 -16.12 1.60
N PRO A 282 6.84 -16.66 2.04
CA PRO A 282 7.70 -17.47 1.19
C PRO A 282 7.07 -18.83 0.87
N PHE A 283 7.23 -19.27 -0.37
CA PHE A 283 6.99 -20.65 -0.76
C PHE A 283 8.23 -21.49 -0.45
N PHE A 284 8.07 -22.65 0.17
CA PHE A 284 9.19 -23.53 0.53
C PHE A 284 9.21 -24.83 -0.26
N GLY A 285 10.43 -25.37 -0.45
CA GLY A 285 10.66 -26.71 -0.95
C GLY A 285 9.97 -26.96 -2.30
N PRO A 286 9.22 -28.06 -2.48
CA PRO A 286 8.55 -28.38 -3.74
C PRO A 286 7.50 -27.36 -4.21
N LYS A 287 7.08 -26.43 -3.33
CA LYS A 287 6.13 -25.36 -3.67
C LYS A 287 6.82 -24.08 -4.13
N ALA A 288 8.16 -24.02 -4.08
CA ALA A 288 8.90 -22.85 -4.52
C ALA A 288 8.56 -22.50 -5.98
N PRO A 289 8.47 -21.21 -6.34
CA PRO A 289 7.99 -20.83 -7.65
C PRO A 289 9.01 -21.20 -8.73
N ALA A 290 8.53 -21.76 -9.84
CA ALA A 290 9.37 -22.05 -10.98
C ALA A 290 9.90 -20.75 -11.63
N LYS A 291 9.07 -19.70 -11.65
CA LYS A 291 9.39 -18.39 -12.22
C LYS A 291 10.50 -17.70 -11.41
N PRO A 292 11.60 -17.25 -12.05
CA PRO A 292 12.71 -16.61 -11.35
C PRO A 292 12.32 -15.35 -10.57
N ASP A 293 11.41 -14.53 -11.11
CA ASP A 293 11.00 -13.27 -10.49
C ASP A 293 10.20 -13.47 -9.19
N ALA A 294 9.59 -14.64 -8.99
CA ALA A 294 8.87 -15.02 -7.79
C ALA A 294 9.72 -15.77 -6.75
N ARG A 295 10.99 -16.04 -7.03
CA ARG A 295 11.88 -16.71 -6.08
C ARG A 295 12.35 -15.77 -4.98
N ILE A 296 12.58 -16.33 -3.79
CA ILE A 296 13.04 -15.54 -2.64
C ILE A 296 14.42 -14.92 -2.91
N GLU A 297 15.30 -15.60 -3.66
CA GLU A 297 16.62 -15.07 -4.01
C GLU A 297 16.50 -13.78 -4.84
N ASN A 298 15.58 -13.75 -5.82
CA ASN A 298 15.31 -12.55 -6.59
C ASN A 298 14.71 -11.46 -5.71
N ALA A 299 13.81 -11.84 -4.80
CA ALA A 299 13.21 -10.89 -3.87
C ALA A 299 14.27 -10.22 -2.98
N LEU A 300 15.21 -10.98 -2.41
CA LEU A 300 16.31 -10.43 -1.60
C LEU A 300 17.17 -9.43 -2.38
N ARG A 301 17.42 -9.71 -3.66
CA ARG A 301 18.17 -8.79 -4.53
C ARG A 301 17.38 -7.50 -4.80
N VAL A 302 16.12 -7.62 -5.22
CA VAL A 302 15.25 -6.46 -5.46
C VAL A 302 15.14 -5.58 -4.21
N LEU A 303 15.09 -6.21 -3.04
CA LEU A 303 15.01 -5.55 -1.74
C LEU A 303 16.34 -4.96 -1.24
N GLY A 304 17.44 -5.12 -1.98
CA GLY A 304 18.77 -4.63 -1.62
C GLY A 304 19.46 -5.41 -0.50
N ILE A 305 18.89 -6.55 -0.10
CA ILE A 305 19.42 -7.43 0.95
C ILE A 305 20.55 -8.31 0.42
N ALA A 306 20.44 -8.74 -0.83
CA ALA A 306 21.48 -9.48 -1.54
C ALA A 306 22.21 -8.55 -2.53
N PRO A 307 23.50 -8.79 -2.81
CA PRO A 307 24.19 -8.05 -3.86
C PRO A 307 23.60 -8.37 -5.23
N ASP A 308 23.71 -7.42 -6.17
CA ASP A 308 23.37 -7.66 -7.56
C ASP A 308 24.37 -8.64 -8.19
N GLU A 309 23.87 -9.61 -8.97
CA GLU A 309 24.71 -10.65 -9.58
C GLU A 309 25.72 -10.08 -10.59
N ASP A 310 25.41 -8.91 -11.18
CA ASP A 310 26.27 -8.22 -12.13
C ASP A 310 27.47 -7.53 -11.47
N GLU A 311 27.43 -7.26 -10.15
CA GLU A 311 28.61 -6.79 -9.39
C GLU A 311 29.63 -7.91 -9.12
N ALA A 312 29.31 -9.15 -9.49
CA ALA A 312 30.19 -10.31 -9.33
C ALA A 312 30.74 -10.86 -10.66
N GLY A 313 30.42 -10.24 -11.80
CA GLY A 313 30.37 -10.97 -13.08
C GLY A 313 30.98 -10.34 -14.33
N GLU A 314 31.36 -9.05 -14.33
CA GLU A 314 32.43 -8.59 -15.22
C GLU A 314 33.70 -8.54 -14.33
N GLY A 315 34.59 -9.53 -14.32
CA GLY A 315 34.99 -10.21 -15.53
C GLY A 315 35.28 -9.18 -16.62
N GLU A 316 35.73 -7.96 -16.26
CA GLU A 316 36.41 -7.05 -17.17
C GLU A 316 37.29 -7.95 -17.99
N THR A 317 36.88 -8.15 -19.25
CA THR A 317 37.78 -8.68 -20.24
C THR A 317 38.81 -7.58 -20.27
N LEU A 318 39.90 -7.77 -19.51
CA LEU A 318 41.03 -6.87 -19.43
C LEU A 318 41.38 -6.60 -20.90
N LEU A 319 40.86 -5.48 -21.41
CA LEU A 319 41.45 -4.84 -22.55
C LEU A 319 42.92 -4.71 -22.16
N PRO A 320 43.86 -5.07 -23.04
CA PRO A 320 45.27 -5.03 -22.71
C PRO A 320 45.54 -3.70 -22.00
N LEU A 321 45.98 -3.78 -20.74
CA LEU A 321 46.32 -2.61 -19.94
C LEU A 321 47.34 -1.83 -20.76
N ASP A 322 46.90 -0.74 -21.37
CA ASP A 322 47.83 0.33 -21.69
C ASP A 322 48.40 0.78 -20.34
N ASP A 323 49.73 0.80 -20.25
CA ASP A 323 50.59 0.93 -19.06
C ASP A 323 50.46 2.29 -18.32
N GLU A 324 49.31 2.96 -18.42
CA GLU A 324 49.08 4.33 -17.95
C GLU A 324 47.75 4.51 -17.18
N THR A 325 47.18 3.48 -16.55
CA THR A 325 46.14 3.73 -15.52
C THR A 325 46.81 4.25 -14.24
N PRO A 326 46.52 5.48 -13.78
CA PRO A 326 47.08 6.01 -12.55
C PRO A 326 46.70 5.13 -11.35
N GLU A 327 47.59 5.00 -10.36
CA GLU A 327 47.21 4.36 -9.10
C GLU A 327 46.00 5.10 -8.47
N PRO A 328 45.02 4.37 -7.93
CA PRO A 328 43.87 4.99 -7.28
C PRO A 328 44.33 5.83 -6.09
N THR A 329 43.71 6.99 -5.93
CA THR A 329 43.88 7.89 -4.80
C THR A 329 43.47 7.21 -3.49
N GLU A 330 43.93 7.75 -2.36
CA GLU A 330 43.54 7.23 -1.03
C GLU A 330 42.02 7.35 -0.78
N GLU A 331 41.36 8.33 -1.40
CA GLU A 331 39.90 8.48 -1.35
C GLU A 331 39.20 7.37 -2.15
N GLU A 332 39.69 7.04 -3.36
CA GLU A 332 39.19 5.92 -4.15
C GLU A 332 39.43 4.58 -3.47
N LYS A 333 40.59 4.38 -2.82
CA LYS A 333 40.85 3.16 -2.03
C LYS A 333 39.90 3.03 -0.84
N ALA A 334 39.63 4.12 -0.12
CA ALA A 334 38.67 4.12 0.99
C ALA A 334 37.23 3.84 0.51
N GLU A 335 36.84 4.39 -0.65
CA GLU A 335 35.54 4.12 -1.25
C GLU A 335 35.40 2.66 -1.71
N MET A 336 36.41 2.11 -2.39
CA MET A 336 36.44 0.69 -2.76
C MET A 336 36.36 -0.23 -1.54
N GLN A 337 37.06 0.09 -0.46
CA GLN A 337 36.97 -0.68 0.79
C GLN A 337 35.56 -0.62 1.39
N ARG A 338 34.93 0.57 1.44
CA ARG A 338 33.56 0.74 1.93
C ARG A 338 32.57 -0.09 1.13
N LEU A 339 32.66 -0.06 -0.21
CA LEU A 339 31.80 -0.84 -1.10
C LEU A 339 32.00 -2.35 -0.90
N ALA A 340 33.24 -2.79 -0.71
CA ALA A 340 33.55 -4.19 -0.43
C ALA A 340 32.96 -4.68 0.92
N GLU A 341 33.03 -3.84 1.96
CA GLU A 341 32.43 -4.11 3.27
C GLU A 341 30.89 -4.17 3.19
N GLU A 342 30.26 -3.24 2.47
CA GLU A 342 28.81 -3.25 2.23
C GLU A 342 28.37 -4.52 1.47
N ARG A 343 29.10 -4.89 0.41
CA ARG A 343 28.83 -6.10 -0.37
C ARG A 343 28.97 -7.36 0.48
N GLN A 344 30.00 -7.42 1.34
CA GLN A 344 30.20 -8.55 2.26
C GLN A 344 29.04 -8.66 3.26
N LYS A 345 28.57 -7.54 3.82
CA LYS A 345 27.39 -7.52 4.70
C LYS A 345 26.14 -8.04 3.99
N LYS A 346 25.87 -7.59 2.76
CA LYS A 346 24.74 -8.10 1.94
C LYS A 346 24.85 -9.60 1.67
N LEU A 347 26.07 -10.12 1.46
CA LEU A 347 26.27 -11.57 1.27
C LEU A 347 25.98 -12.37 2.55
N GLU A 348 26.36 -11.84 3.71
CA GLU A 348 26.07 -12.44 5.02
C GLU A 348 24.57 -12.41 5.34
N ASP A 349 23.90 -11.28 5.09
CA ASP A 349 22.46 -11.10 5.26
C ASP A 349 21.67 -12.04 4.32
N LYS A 350 22.08 -12.15 3.05
CA LYS A 350 21.56 -13.14 2.10
C LYS A 350 21.69 -14.56 2.64
N GLU A 351 22.88 -14.97 3.07
CA GLU A 351 23.12 -16.34 3.52
C GLU A 351 22.40 -16.64 4.83
N ARG A 352 22.22 -15.65 5.72
CA ARG A 352 21.39 -15.74 6.92
C ARG A 352 19.95 -16.10 6.55
N ILE A 353 19.31 -15.32 5.66
CA ILE A 353 17.94 -15.57 5.24
C ILE A 353 17.82 -16.91 4.49
N MET A 354 18.77 -17.23 3.61
CA MET A 354 18.74 -18.47 2.85
C MET A 354 18.89 -19.71 3.74
N ARG A 355 19.64 -19.64 4.85
CA ARG A 355 19.66 -20.72 5.86
C ARG A 355 18.30 -20.93 6.51
N LEU A 356 17.60 -19.86 6.86
CA LEU A 356 16.25 -19.92 7.43
C LEU A 356 15.23 -20.43 6.41
N TYR A 357 15.37 -19.99 5.15
CA TYR A 357 14.55 -20.44 4.03
C TYR A 357 14.65 -21.95 3.79
N ARG A 358 15.87 -22.50 3.82
CA ARG A 358 16.08 -23.96 3.70
C ARG A 358 15.47 -24.75 4.87
N LYS A 359 15.32 -24.14 6.05
CA LYS A 359 14.64 -24.73 7.22
C LYS A 359 13.11 -24.60 7.15
N GLY A 360 12.58 -23.73 6.29
CA GLY A 360 11.15 -23.43 6.24
C GLY A 360 10.68 -22.47 7.34
N ASP A 361 11.59 -21.72 7.95
CA ASP A 361 11.30 -20.90 9.13
C ASP A 361 10.90 -19.47 8.74
N TRP A 362 9.64 -19.30 8.35
CA TRP A 362 9.15 -18.02 7.84
C TRP A 362 9.08 -16.91 8.90
N MET A 363 8.93 -17.25 10.18
CA MET A 363 8.90 -16.26 11.27
C MET A 363 10.28 -15.64 11.45
N GLU A 364 11.31 -16.48 11.53
CA GLU A 364 12.70 -16.02 11.63
C GLU A 364 13.15 -15.27 10.36
N ILE A 365 12.62 -15.62 9.17
CA ILE A 365 12.88 -14.83 7.96
C ILE A 365 12.32 -13.41 8.12
N ARG A 366 11.06 -13.26 8.55
CA ARG A 366 10.45 -11.93 8.76
C ARG A 366 11.23 -11.11 9.77
N GLU A 367 11.64 -11.74 10.87
CA GLU A 367 12.42 -11.08 11.91
C GLU A 367 13.82 -10.67 11.41
N ALA A 368 14.52 -11.55 10.70
CA ALA A 368 15.81 -11.21 10.10
C ALA A 368 15.70 -10.04 9.12
N VAL A 369 14.65 -10.01 8.29
CA VAL A 369 14.41 -8.92 7.34
C VAL A 369 14.14 -7.60 8.08
N ARG A 370 13.34 -7.65 9.16
CA ARG A 370 13.08 -6.52 10.05
C ARG A 370 14.35 -5.95 10.64
N GLU A 371 15.22 -6.80 11.19
CA GLU A 371 16.51 -6.38 11.75
C GLU A 371 17.42 -5.76 10.69
N ILE A 372 17.47 -6.33 9.48
CA ILE A 372 18.28 -5.80 8.37
C ILE A 372 17.81 -4.39 8.03
N TYR A 373 16.51 -4.17 7.84
CA TYR A 373 15.99 -2.83 7.54
C TYR A 373 16.17 -1.84 8.69
N ALA A 374 16.02 -2.28 9.95
CA ALA A 374 16.33 -1.45 11.10
C ALA A 374 17.80 -1.00 11.11
N SER A 375 18.74 -1.90 10.78
CA SER A 375 20.17 -1.55 10.71
C SER A 375 20.48 -0.53 9.60
N VAL A 376 19.88 -0.70 8.42
CA VAL A 376 20.04 0.24 7.29
C VAL A 376 19.47 1.61 7.65
N ARG A 377 18.35 1.66 8.38
CA ARG A 377 17.77 2.91 8.89
C ARG A 377 18.73 3.61 9.84
N GLU A 378 19.29 2.92 10.82
CA GLU A 378 20.25 3.51 11.77
C GLU A 378 21.50 4.08 11.09
N GLU A 379 22.06 3.35 10.12
CA GLU A 379 23.24 3.80 9.36
C GLU A 379 22.94 5.05 8.53
N ARG A 380 21.79 5.09 7.86
CA ARG A 380 21.35 6.28 7.11
C ARG A 380 21.16 7.49 8.03
N MET A 381 20.58 7.30 9.22
CA MET A 381 20.38 8.38 10.19
C MET A 381 21.71 8.95 10.70
N LYS A 382 22.70 8.09 10.96
CA LYS A 382 24.06 8.54 11.31
C LYS A 382 24.68 9.37 10.18
N GLY A 383 24.57 8.91 8.93
CA GLY A 383 25.12 9.63 7.77
C GLY A 383 24.43 10.96 7.46
N VAL A 384 23.13 11.10 7.73
CA VAL A 384 22.41 12.39 7.64
C VAL A 384 22.88 13.34 8.74
N ALA A 385 22.95 12.88 9.99
CA ALA A 385 23.42 13.69 11.11
C ALA A 385 24.87 14.19 10.90
N GLU A 386 25.75 13.37 10.34
CA GLU A 386 27.12 13.75 9.99
C GLU A 386 27.17 14.80 8.88
N ARG A 387 26.37 14.65 7.82
CA ARG A 387 26.25 15.65 6.74
C ARG A 387 25.73 16.98 7.25
N LEU A 388 24.72 16.97 8.12
CA LEU A 388 24.20 18.19 8.76
C LEU A 388 25.26 18.86 9.67
N ARG A 389 26.02 18.08 10.45
CA ARG A 389 27.15 18.60 11.25
C ARG A 389 28.27 19.18 10.37
N ALA A 390 28.55 18.58 9.21
CA ALA A 390 29.55 19.08 8.28
C ALA A 390 29.11 20.38 7.60
N LEU A 391 27.83 20.47 7.21
CA LEU A 391 27.21 21.71 6.69
C LEU A 391 27.24 22.84 7.72
N ALA A 392 26.93 22.55 8.99
CA ALA A 392 26.99 23.52 10.09
C ALA A 392 28.42 23.99 10.42
N LYS A 393 29.44 23.25 10.00
CA LYS A 393 30.86 23.60 10.19
C LYS A 393 31.47 24.35 9.00
N LYS A 394 30.76 24.49 7.86
CA LYS A 394 31.25 25.31 6.75
C LYS A 394 31.22 26.79 7.16
N PRO A 395 32.35 27.51 7.14
CA PRO A 395 32.36 28.93 7.45
C PRO A 395 31.51 29.65 6.40
N VAL A 396 30.60 30.52 6.87
CA VAL A 396 29.88 31.46 6.01
C VAL A 396 30.94 32.31 5.32
N MET A 397 31.13 32.11 4.01
CA MET A 397 31.94 33.03 3.21
C MET A 397 31.27 34.40 3.29
N LYS A 398 31.98 35.35 3.90
CA LYS A 398 31.58 36.77 3.98
C LYS A 398 31.80 37.48 2.66
#